data_AF-K7YU51-F1
#
_entry.id   AF-K7YU51-F1
#
_cell.length_a   1.000
_cell.length_b   1.000
_cell.length_c   1.000
_cell.angle_alpha   90.00
_cell.angle_beta   90.00
_cell.angle_gamma   90.00
#
_symmetry.space_group_name_H-M   'P 1'
#
loop_
_entity.id
_entity.type
_entity.pdbx_description
1 polymer ?
#
loop_
_entity_poly.entity_id
_entity_poly.type
_entity_poly.pdbx_seq_one_letter_code
_entity_poly.pdbx_strand_id
1 'polypeptide(L)'
;MLSSESARGEWAFEKSKNKKIIETVLKSQARKYGISLNEIACAGESLHVRIRLRKRRTFAPFIRAVSGMLALMITGAGKTRKLKKKFWDQRPWTRILEEIRGYSVIADREIFEYLKKIGLQSQSYPLRI
;
A
#
# COMPACT_ATOMS: atom_id res chain seq x y z
N MET A 1 -1.30 5.03 -0.30
CA MET A 1 -0.27 4.48 -1.21
C MET A 1 0.93 4.04 -0.40
N LEU A 2 1.43 2.83 -0.67
CA LEU A 2 2.69 2.29 -0.18
C LEU A 2 3.65 2.17 -1.36
N SER A 3 4.90 2.62 -1.23
CA SER A 3 5.89 2.62 -2.31
C SER A 3 7.19 1.97 -1.87
N SER A 4 7.80 1.22 -2.79
CA SER A 4 9.04 0.47 -2.57
C SER A 4 9.82 0.38 -3.88
N GLU A 5 10.91 1.12 -4.03
CA GLU A 5 11.87 0.98 -5.14
C GLU A 5 12.50 -0.42 -5.18
N SER A 6 12.48 -1.13 -4.05
CA SER A 6 12.91 -2.52 -3.96
C SER A 6 11.91 -3.49 -4.60
N ALA A 7 10.67 -3.09 -4.86
CA ALA A 7 9.62 -3.96 -5.40
C ALA A 7 9.70 -4.01 -6.93
N ARG A 8 10.84 -4.53 -7.43
CA ARG A 8 11.11 -4.78 -8.85
C ARG A 8 11.34 -6.26 -9.11
N GLY A 9 11.24 -6.68 -10.37
CA GLY A 9 11.46 -8.08 -10.77
C GLY A 9 10.55 -9.03 -9.98
N GLU A 10 11.11 -10.04 -9.33
CA GLU A 10 10.35 -11.02 -8.53
C GLU A 10 9.54 -10.41 -7.38
N TRP A 11 9.91 -9.22 -6.91
CA TRP A 11 9.22 -8.54 -5.80
C TRP A 11 8.20 -7.51 -6.27
N ALA A 12 8.04 -7.31 -7.58
CA ALA A 12 7.05 -6.38 -8.12
C ALA A 12 5.63 -6.74 -7.67
N PHE A 13 4.86 -5.75 -7.23
CA PHE A 13 3.54 -5.96 -6.65
C PHE A 13 2.52 -6.47 -7.67
N GLU A 14 2.75 -6.18 -8.95
CA GLU A 14 1.84 -6.57 -10.04
C GLU A 14 1.91 -8.05 -10.43
N LYS A 15 2.96 -8.76 -10.01
CA LYS A 15 3.09 -10.20 -10.26
C LYS A 15 1.96 -10.97 -9.61
N SER A 16 1.39 -11.95 -10.33
CA SER A 16 0.24 -12.75 -9.88
C SER A 16 0.44 -13.38 -8.49
N LYS A 17 1.63 -13.94 -8.22
CA LYS A 17 1.98 -14.49 -6.90
C LYS A 17 1.91 -13.41 -5.81
N ASN A 18 2.49 -12.24 -6.05
CA ASN A 18 2.54 -11.15 -5.08
C ASN A 18 1.17 -10.50 -4.89
N LYS A 19 0.36 -10.38 -5.94
CA LYS A 19 -1.05 -9.96 -5.85
C LYS A 19 -1.84 -10.85 -4.90
N LYS A 20 -1.72 -12.18 -5.03
CA LYS A 20 -2.38 -13.13 -4.11
C LYS A 20 -1.93 -12.95 -2.67
N ILE A 21 -0.63 -12.77 -2.43
CA ILE A 21 -0.07 -12.48 -1.10
C ILE A 21 -0.66 -11.18 -0.56
N ILE A 22 -0.65 -10.11 -1.36
CA ILE A 22 -1.15 -8.78 -1.01
C ILE A 22 -2.62 -8.84 -0.62
N GLU A 23 -3.46 -9.47 -1.43
CA GLU A 23 -4.88 -9.63 -1.14
C GLU A 23 -5.10 -10.42 0.15
N THR A 24 -4.36 -11.52 0.34
CA THR A 24 -4.51 -12.37 1.53
C THR A 24 -4.14 -11.60 2.81
N VAL A 25 -3.05 -10.84 2.79
CA VAL A 25 -2.63 -10.00 3.91
C VAL A 25 -3.64 -8.90 4.18
N LEU A 26 -4.04 -8.16 3.14
CA LEU A 26 -4.97 -7.05 3.30
C LEU A 26 -6.32 -7.53 3.83
N LYS A 27 -6.88 -8.61 3.27
CA LYS A 27 -8.16 -9.19 3.73
C LYS A 27 -8.07 -9.68 5.17
N SER A 28 -7.01 -10.40 5.54
CA SER A 28 -6.84 -10.92 6.91
C SER A 28 -6.66 -9.81 7.94
N GLN A 29 -5.81 -8.82 7.67
CA GLN A 29 -5.61 -7.69 8.59
C GLN A 29 -6.84 -6.76 8.64
N ALA A 30 -7.51 -6.54 7.50
CA ALA A 30 -8.74 -5.76 7.47
C ALA A 30 -9.83 -6.37 8.36
N ARG A 31 -10.01 -7.70 8.28
CA ARG A 31 -10.91 -8.45 9.18
C ARG A 31 -10.51 -8.29 10.64
N LYS A 32 -9.23 -8.47 10.97
CA LYS A 32 -8.70 -8.37 12.35
C LYS A 32 -8.97 -6.99 12.97
N TYR A 33 -8.81 -5.92 12.21
CA TYR A 33 -8.94 -4.54 12.71
C TYR A 33 -10.31 -3.90 12.44
N GLY A 34 -11.27 -4.65 11.90
CA GLY A 34 -12.62 -4.15 11.59
C GLY A 34 -12.63 -3.04 10.54
N ILE A 35 -11.75 -3.15 9.54
CA ILE A 35 -11.58 -2.19 8.43
C ILE A 35 -12.26 -2.78 7.20
N SER A 36 -13.01 -1.96 6.46
CA SER A 36 -13.53 -2.39 5.15
C SER A 36 -12.48 -2.09 4.09
N LEU A 37 -12.21 -3.09 3.26
CA LEU A 37 -11.29 -3.01 2.13
C LEU A 37 -12.13 -2.82 0.87
N ASN A 38 -12.05 -1.64 0.25
CA ASN A 38 -12.93 -1.28 -0.86
C ASN A 38 -12.28 -1.53 -2.22
N GLU A 39 -10.99 -1.25 -2.35
CA GLU A 39 -10.29 -1.37 -3.64
C GLU A 39 -8.79 -1.55 -3.42
N ILE A 40 -8.17 -2.38 -4.26
CA ILE A 40 -6.73 -2.62 -4.27
C ILE A 40 -6.23 -2.44 -5.70
N ALA A 41 -5.18 -1.64 -5.88
CA ALA A 41 -4.45 -1.55 -7.14
C ALA A 41 -2.96 -1.79 -6.89
N CYS A 42 -2.39 -2.76 -7.62
CA CYS A 42 -0.96 -3.06 -7.61
C CYS A 42 -0.35 -2.56 -8.91
N ALA A 43 0.70 -1.75 -8.85
CA ALA A 43 1.38 -1.21 -10.02
C ALA A 43 2.88 -1.12 -9.78
N GLY A 44 3.65 -2.03 -10.39
CA GLY A 44 5.10 -2.14 -10.23
C GLY A 44 5.53 -2.06 -8.77
N GLU A 45 6.09 -0.90 -8.41
CA GLU A 45 6.69 -0.56 -7.11
C GLU A 45 5.73 0.10 -6.11
N SER A 46 4.44 0.25 -6.48
CA SER A 46 3.43 0.92 -5.68
C SER A 46 2.19 0.06 -5.43
N LEU A 47 1.67 0.17 -4.21
CA LEU A 47 0.43 -0.46 -3.76
C LEU A 47 -0.53 0.63 -3.32
N HIS A 48 -1.66 0.72 -3.99
CA HIS A 48 -2.73 1.64 -3.66
C HIS A 48 -3.92 0.88 -3.09
N VAL A 49 -4.49 1.39 -2.01
CA VAL A 49 -5.57 0.72 -1.29
C VAL A 49 -6.57 1.76 -0.82
N ARG A 50 -7.85 1.56 -1.11
CA ARG A 50 -8.95 2.28 -0.48
C ARG A 50 -9.53 1.45 0.64
N ILE A 51 -9.59 2.06 1.81
CA ILE A 51 -10.15 1.47 3.01
C ILE A 51 -11.17 2.41 3.62
N ARG A 52 -12.15 1.84 4.31
CA ARG A 52 -13.05 2.58 5.20
C ARG A 52 -12.74 2.17 6.64
N LEU A 53 -12.39 3.17 7.44
CA LEU A 53 -12.11 3.00 8.86
C LEU A 53 -13.38 3.27 9.68
N ARG A 54 -13.73 2.35 10.60
CA ARG A 54 -14.78 2.62 11.61
C ARG A 54 -14.24 3.41 12.80
N LYS A 55 -12.96 3.22 13.14
CA LYS A 55 -12.29 3.85 14.28
C LYS A 55 -10.93 4.35 13.84
N ARG A 56 -10.62 5.64 14.00
CA ARG A 56 -9.35 6.23 13.54
C ARG A 56 -8.11 5.50 14.11
N ARG A 57 -8.19 5.09 15.37
CA ARG A 57 -7.12 4.39 16.11
C ARG A 57 -6.72 3.02 15.52
N THR A 58 -7.56 2.40 14.68
CA THR A 58 -7.22 1.09 14.10
C THR A 58 -6.29 1.21 12.89
N PHE A 59 -6.13 2.41 12.33
CA PHE A 59 -5.29 2.62 11.15
C PHE A 59 -3.80 2.33 11.41
N ALA A 60 -3.23 2.90 12.47
CA ALA A 60 -1.81 2.73 12.80
C ALA A 60 -1.40 1.26 13.02
N PRO A 61 -2.10 0.45 13.84
CA PRO A 61 -1.75 -0.96 13.99
C PRO A 61 -2.02 -1.77 12.71
N PHE A 62 -3.06 -1.44 11.94
CA PHE A 62 -3.33 -2.09 10.65
C PHE A 62 -2.18 -1.88 9.67
N ILE A 63 -1.77 -0.62 9.44
CA ILE A 63 -0.77 -0.33 8.42
C ILE A 63 0.61 -0.87 8.80
N ARG A 64 0.94 -0.89 10.11
CA ARG A 64 2.17 -1.50 10.64
C ARG A 64 2.19 -3.01 10.40
N ALA A 65 1.07 -3.69 10.66
CA ALA A 65 0.97 -5.13 10.45
C ALA A 65 1.07 -5.49 8.95
N VAL A 66 0.29 -4.79 8.11
CA VAL A 66 0.29 -5.01 6.66
C VAL A 66 1.68 -4.76 6.06
N SER A 67 2.31 -3.62 6.37
CA SER A 67 3.61 -3.29 5.78
C SER A 67 4.70 -4.28 6.19
N GLY A 68 4.73 -4.71 7.45
CA GLY A 68 5.67 -5.72 7.93
C GLY A 68 5.45 -7.09 7.27
N MET A 69 4.19 -7.57 7.27
CA MET A 69 3.85 -8.88 6.69
C MET A 69 4.14 -8.95 5.19
N LEU A 70 3.81 -7.90 4.43
CA LEU A 70 4.08 -7.84 2.99
C LEU A 70 5.58 -7.83 2.70
N ALA A 71 6.36 -7.04 3.44
CA ALA A 71 7.81 -7.01 3.25
C ALA A 71 8.42 -8.40 3.45
N LEU A 72 8.03 -9.13 4.49
CA LEU A 72 8.53 -10.48 4.76
C LEU A 72 8.08 -11.48 3.70
N MET A 73 6.79 -11.52 3.37
CA MET A 73 6.25 -12.55 2.48
C MET A 73 6.60 -12.36 1.00
N ILE A 74 6.73 -11.11 0.53
CA ILE A 74 7.13 -10.84 -0.85
C ILE A 74 8.61 -11.11 -1.05
N THR A 75 9.44 -10.70 -0.08
CA THR A 75 10.90 -10.86 -0.21
C THR A 75 11.43 -12.22 0.22
N GLY A 76 10.65 -12.97 1.00
CA GLY A 76 11.11 -14.18 1.68
C GLY A 76 12.11 -13.90 2.80
N ALA A 77 12.19 -12.65 3.28
CA ALA A 77 13.06 -12.30 4.40
C ALA A 77 12.57 -12.93 5.70
N GLY A 78 13.52 -13.28 6.57
CA GLY A 78 13.26 -13.92 7.85
C GLY A 78 14.46 -13.83 8.78
N LYS A 79 14.41 -14.55 9.89
CA LYS A 79 15.45 -14.52 10.94
C LYS A 79 16.85 -14.85 10.38
N THR A 80 16.90 -15.82 9.47
CA THR A 80 18.14 -16.33 8.85
C THR A 80 18.49 -15.66 7.52
N ARG A 81 17.52 -14.98 6.88
CA ARG A 81 17.70 -14.31 5.58
C ARG A 81 17.26 -12.86 5.69
N LYS A 82 18.19 -11.98 6.03
CA LYS A 82 17.92 -10.53 6.17
C LYS A 82 17.94 -9.83 4.81
N LEU A 83 17.16 -8.76 4.69
CA LEU A 83 17.28 -7.84 3.56
C LEU A 83 18.54 -6.99 3.71
N LYS A 84 19.27 -6.79 2.62
CA LYS A 84 20.44 -5.89 2.59
C LYS A 84 20.04 -4.42 2.63
N LYS A 85 18.82 -4.10 2.17
CA LYS A 85 18.25 -2.74 2.14
C LYS A 85 16.82 -2.75 2.66
N LYS A 86 16.32 -1.58 3.07
CA LYS A 86 14.91 -1.40 3.44
C LYS A 86 14.00 -1.78 2.26
N PHE A 87 12.86 -2.41 2.57
CA PHE A 87 11.85 -2.72 1.56
C PHE A 87 11.06 -1.47 1.20
N TRP A 88 10.39 -0.86 2.19
CA TRP A 88 9.60 0.37 2.00
C TRP A 88 10.49 1.61 1.96
N ASP A 89 10.19 2.52 1.03
CA ASP A 89 10.98 3.75 0.88
C ASP A 89 10.67 4.74 2.01
N GLN A 90 9.39 4.88 2.32
CA GLN A 90 8.86 5.88 3.24
C GLN A 90 7.56 5.43 3.91
N ARG A 91 7.07 6.25 4.85
CA ARG A 91 5.73 6.06 5.42
C ARG A 91 4.67 6.09 4.31
N PRO A 92 3.58 5.32 4.44
CA PRO A 92 2.51 5.36 3.46
C PRO A 92 1.97 6.78 3.29
N TRP A 93 1.82 7.21 2.04
CA TRP A 93 1.05 8.40 1.74
C TRP A 93 -0.43 8.11 1.94
N THR A 94 -1.14 9.00 2.64
CA THR A 94 -2.55 8.83 3.00
C THR A 94 -3.32 10.12 2.73
N ARG A 95 -4.53 9.99 2.18
CA ARG A 95 -5.49 11.08 2.03
C ARG A 95 -6.83 10.62 2.58
N ILE A 96 -7.52 11.50 3.30
CA ILE A 96 -8.92 11.28 3.68
C ILE A 96 -9.76 11.60 2.45
N LEU A 97 -10.58 10.65 2.03
CA LEU A 97 -11.56 10.86 0.99
C LEU A 97 -12.87 11.24 1.67
N GLU A 98 -13.42 12.41 1.33
CA GLU A 98 -14.85 12.65 1.56
C GLU A 98 -15.64 11.60 0.78
N GLU A 99 -16.89 11.34 1.15
CA GLU A 99 -17.71 10.29 0.55
C GLU A 99 -18.13 10.65 -0.88
N ILE A 100 -17.15 10.71 -1.79
CA ILE A 100 -17.32 10.90 -3.21
C ILE A 100 -17.75 9.54 -3.77
N ARG A 101 -19.04 9.42 -4.11
CA ARG A 101 -19.55 8.26 -4.85
C ARG A 101 -18.72 8.08 -6.13
N GLY A 102 -18.26 6.85 -6.38
CA GLY A 102 -17.57 6.50 -7.61
C GLY A 102 -16.06 6.76 -7.64
N TYR A 103 -15.43 7.24 -6.55
CA TYR A 103 -13.96 7.34 -6.53
C TYR A 103 -13.31 5.98 -6.79
N SER A 104 -12.31 5.93 -7.67
CA SER A 104 -11.51 4.74 -7.95
C SER A 104 -10.03 5.02 -7.70
N VAL A 105 -9.41 4.14 -6.92
CA VAL A 105 -7.97 4.14 -6.68
C VAL A 105 -7.18 3.82 -7.94
N ILE A 106 -7.75 3.03 -8.85
CA ILE A 106 -7.13 2.72 -10.14
C ILE A 106 -7.05 3.98 -11.00
N ALA A 107 -8.14 4.73 -11.10
CA ALA A 107 -8.17 6.01 -11.82
C ALA A 107 -7.27 7.06 -11.16
N ASP A 108 -7.31 7.18 -9.83
CA ASP A 108 -6.44 8.09 -9.08
C ASP A 108 -4.95 7.79 -9.30
N ARG A 109 -4.58 6.50 -9.35
CA ARG A 109 -3.23 6.06 -9.68
C ARG A 109 -2.81 6.54 -11.07
N GLU A 110 -3.66 6.39 -12.09
CA GLU A 110 -3.32 6.82 -13.46
C GLU A 110 -3.06 8.32 -13.53
N ILE A 111 -3.87 9.11 -12.82
CA ILE A 111 -3.65 10.54 -12.66
C ILE A 111 -2.31 10.80 -11.96
N PHE A 112 -2.01 10.09 -10.86
CA PHE A 112 -0.74 10.24 -10.14
C PHE A 112 0.48 9.91 -11.02
N GLU A 113 0.42 8.85 -11.82
CA GLU A 113 1.50 8.47 -12.74
C GLU A 113 1.66 9.51 -13.87
N TYR A 114 0.56 10.03 -14.41
CA TYR A 114 0.59 11.12 -15.36
C TYR A 114 1.22 12.40 -14.77
N LEU A 115 0.80 12.80 -13.55
CA LEU A 115 1.34 13.96 -12.84
C LEU A 115 2.84 13.82 -12.56
N LYS A 116 3.30 12.62 -12.18
CA LYS A 116 4.74 12.32 -12.04
C LYS A 116 5.47 12.49 -13.36
N LYS A 117 4.92 11.96 -14.46
CA LYS A 117 5.54 12.01 -15.80
C LYS A 117 5.76 13.45 -16.26
N ILE A 118 4.83 14.36 -15.96
CA ILE A 118 4.91 15.77 -16.34
C ILE A 118 5.63 16.66 -15.30
N GLY A 119 6.21 16.07 -14.24
CA GLY A 119 7.00 16.79 -13.24
C GLY A 119 6.19 17.55 -12.17
N LEU A 120 4.86 17.44 -12.16
CA LEU A 120 4.00 18.07 -11.16
C LEU A 120 3.80 17.13 -9.97
N GLN A 121 4.72 17.14 -9.01
CA GLN A 121 4.47 16.45 -7.73
C GLN A 121 3.42 17.22 -6.93
N SER A 122 2.25 16.60 -6.71
CA SER A 122 1.31 17.13 -5.71
C SER A 122 1.96 17.05 -4.33
N GLN A 123 2.05 18.21 -3.68
CA GLN A 123 2.71 18.42 -2.40
C GLN A 123 2.26 17.35 -1.39
N SER A 124 3.23 16.63 -0.84
CA SER A 124 3.01 15.63 0.20
C SER A 124 2.62 16.37 1.48
N TYR A 125 1.31 16.44 1.78
CA TYR A 125 0.86 16.77 3.13
C TYR A 125 0.81 15.47 3.94
N PRO A 126 1.84 15.14 4.74
CA PRO A 126 1.66 14.10 5.73
C PRO A 126 0.66 14.63 6.75
N LEU A 127 -0.54 14.05 6.78
CA LEU A 127 -1.33 14.10 8.00
C LEU A 127 -0.47 13.42 9.08
N ARG A 128 0.05 14.21 10.02
CA ARG A 128 0.51 13.69 11.31
C ARG A 128 -0.72 13.05 11.95
N ILE A 129 -0.70 11.72 12.02
CA ILE A 129 -1.61 10.92 12.82
C ILE A 129 -0.95 10.71 14.17
#